data_AF-A0A936GDF7-F1
#
_entry.id   AF-A0A936GDF7-F1
#
_cell.length_a   1.000
_cell.length_b   1.000
_cell.length_c   1.000
_cell.angle_alpha   90.00
_cell.angle_beta   90.00
_cell.angle_gamma   90.00
#
_symmetry.space_group_name_H-M   'P 1'
#
loop_
_entity.id
_entity.type
_entity.pdbx_description
1 polymer ?
#
loop_
_entity_poly.entity_id
_entity_poly.type
_entity_poly.pdbx_seq_one_letter_code
_entity_poly.pdbx_strand_id
1 'polypeptide(L)' 'MEERRQEGGRLLKAGKLSQAEIARQLSVSRATVCDWAKVVESQGIKGLKSKKARGVEAKLSQEQKQRLKRILDQGAL' A
#
# COMPACT_ATOMS: atom_id res chain seq x y z
N MET A 1 -3.17 -7.68 8.64
CA MET A 1 -3.23 -7.90 7.16
C MET A 1 -1.88 -7.70 6.48
N GLU A 2 -1.09 -6.70 6.86
CA GLU A 2 0.26 -6.46 6.32
C GLU A 2 1.20 -7.68 6.46
N GLU A 3 1.22 -8.32 7.64
CA GLU A 3 2.07 -9.48 7.93
C GLU A 3 1.76 -10.68 7.03
N ARG A 4 0.47 -11.06 6.93
CA ARG A 4 0.01 -12.14 6.04
C ARG A 4 0.42 -11.90 4.59
N ARG A 5 0.39 -10.64 4.15
CA ARG A 5 0.77 -10.26 2.79
C ARG A 5 2.26 -10.42 2.54
N GLN A 6 3.11 -10.02 3.49
CA GLN A 6 4.55 -10.23 3.39
C GLN A 6 4.91 -11.73 3.39
N GLU A 7 4.30 -12.50 4.27
CA GLU A 7 4.50 -13.94 4.36
C GLU A 7 4.02 -14.65 3.08
N GLY A 8 2.84 -14.29 2.56
CA GLY A 8 2.34 -14.78 1.28
C GLY A 8 3.27 -14.48 0.12
N GLY A 9 3.84 -13.27 0.07
CA GLY A 9 4.86 -12.92 -0.92
C GLY A 9 6.13 -13.77 -0.85
N ARG A 10 6.58 -14.12 0.37
CA ARG A 10 7.74 -15.02 0.57
C ARG A 10 7.42 -16.44 0.09
N LEU A 11 6.26 -16.98 0.44
CA LEU A 11 5.82 -18.31 0.03
C LEU A 11 5.67 -18.41 -1.49
N LEU A 12 5.09 -17.38 -2.12
CA LEU A 12 4.98 -17.27 -3.58
C LEU A 12 6.36 -17.25 -4.25
N LYS A 13 7.31 -16.47 -3.72
CA LYS A 13 8.68 -16.41 -4.26
C LYS A 13 9.45 -17.71 -4.06
N ALA A 14 9.18 -18.44 -2.96
CA ALA A 14 9.81 -19.73 -2.71
C ALA A 14 9.35 -20.81 -3.70
N GLY A 15 8.14 -20.69 -4.28
CA GLY A 15 7.62 -21.58 -5.32
C GLY A 15 7.32 -23.01 -4.85
N LYS A 16 7.36 -23.29 -3.54
CA LYS A 16 7.19 -24.64 -2.97
C LYS A 16 5.74 -25.02 -2.71
N LEU A 17 4.85 -24.04 -2.60
CA LEU A 17 3.42 -24.23 -2.31
C LEU A 17 2.59 -23.66 -3.45
N SER A 18 1.48 -24.32 -3.76
CA SER A 18 0.47 -23.77 -4.65
C SER A 18 -0.22 -22.57 -3.99
N GLN A 19 -0.78 -21.69 -4.81
CA GLN A 19 -1.54 -20.52 -4.33
C GLN A 19 -2.73 -20.93 -3.44
N ALA A 20 -3.31 -22.12 -3.67
CA ALA A 20 -4.40 -22.66 -2.85
C ALA A 20 -3.93 -23.09 -1.45
N GLU A 21 -2.75 -23.69 -1.34
CA GLU A 21 -2.15 -24.05 -0.05
C GLU A 21 -1.77 -22.80 0.75
N ILE A 22 -1.17 -21.81 0.08
CA ILE A 22 -0.84 -20.51 0.69
C ILE A 22 -2.10 -19.83 1.24
N ALA A 23 -3.21 -19.87 0.50
CA ALA A 23 -4.49 -19.32 0.93
C ALA A 23 -5.02 -19.97 2.23
N ARG A 24 -4.97 -21.32 2.30
CA ARG A 24 -5.37 -22.07 3.50
C ARG A 24 -4.45 -21.76 4.69
N GLN A 25 -3.14 -21.80 4.48
CA GLN A 25 -2.15 -21.57 5.53
C GLN A 25 -2.26 -20.16 6.12
N LEU A 26 -2.51 -19.15 5.29
CA LEU A 26 -2.63 -17.76 5.73
C LEU A 26 -4.06 -17.34 6.09
N SER A 27 -5.03 -18.25 5.97
CA SER A 27 -6.46 -17.97 6.18
C SER A 27 -6.96 -16.77 5.38
N VAL A 28 -6.62 -16.72 4.10
CA VAL A 28 -7.06 -15.68 3.15
C VAL A 28 -7.73 -16.32 1.94
N SER A 29 -8.49 -15.52 1.18
CA SER A 29 -9.11 -16.02 -0.05
C SER A 29 -8.06 -16.38 -1.11
N ARG A 30 -8.36 -17.36 -1.96
CA ARG A 30 -7.51 -17.71 -3.11
C ARG A 30 -7.36 -16.54 -4.08
N ALA A 31 -8.39 -15.72 -4.26
CA ALA A 31 -8.35 -14.52 -5.10
C ALA A 31 -7.28 -13.53 -4.62
N THR A 32 -7.22 -13.31 -3.31
CA THR A 32 -6.19 -12.46 -2.68
C THR A 32 -4.77 -12.95 -2.98
N VAL A 33 -4.53 -14.27 -2.91
CA VAL A 33 -3.20 -14.85 -3.23
C VAL A 33 -2.88 -14.73 -4.73
N CYS A 34 -3.89 -14.89 -5.59
CA CYS A 34 -3.75 -14.69 -7.04
C CYS A 34 -3.32 -13.26 -7.37
N ASP A 35 -3.93 -12.26 -6.73
CA ASP A 35 -3.54 -10.85 -6.87
C ASP A 35 -2.12 -10.60 -6.36
N TRP A 36 -1.74 -11.20 -5.24
CA TRP A 36 -0.37 -11.10 -4.74
C TRP A 36 0.64 -11.72 -5.69
N ALA A 37 0.31 -12.85 -6.32
CA ALA A 37 1.19 -13.49 -7.30
C ALA A 37 1.49 -12.55 -8.48
N LYS A 38 0.47 -11.90 -9.05
CA LYS A 38 0.63 -10.89 -10.11
C LYS A 38 1.51 -9.72 -9.69
N VAL A 39 1.34 -9.25 -8.45
CA VAL A 39 2.17 -8.15 -7.91
C VAL A 39 3.61 -8.60 -7.68
N VAL A 40 3.83 -9.82 -7.17
CA VAL A 40 5.17 -10.37 -6.95
C VAL A 40 5.90 -10.63 -8.27
N GLU A 41 5.18 -11.10 -9.29
CA GLU A 41 5.73 -11.31 -10.63
C GLU A 41 6.16 -9.99 -11.29
N SER A 42 5.33 -8.94 -11.17
CA SER A 42 5.60 -7.64 -11.80
C SER A 42 6.55 -6.73 -11.02
N GLN A 43 6.49 -6.74 -9.69
CA GLN A 43 7.16 -5.74 -8.82
C GLN A 43 8.01 -6.38 -7.71
N GLY A 44 8.06 -7.72 -7.65
CA GLY A 44 8.66 -8.45 -6.54
C GLY A 44 7.88 -8.31 -5.22
N ILE A 45 8.40 -8.94 -4.16
CA ILE A 45 7.78 -8.89 -2.82
C ILE A 45 7.60 -7.46 -2.31
N LYS A 46 8.49 -6.52 -2.70
CA LYS A 46 8.39 -5.12 -2.29
C LYS A 46 7.12 -4.43 -2.82
N GLY A 47 6.58 -4.89 -3.95
CA GLY A 47 5.32 -4.39 -4.51
C GLY A 47 4.11 -4.66 -3.62
N LEU A 48 4.20 -5.65 -2.72
CA LEU A 48 3.13 -5.97 -1.78
C LEU A 48 3.07 -5.03 -0.57
N LYS A 49 4.08 -4.18 -0.34
CA LYS A 49 4.02 -3.19 0.75
C LYS A 49 2.81 -2.28 0.55
N SER A 50 2.04 -2.04 1.61
CA SER A 50 0.95 -1.08 1.56
C SER A 50 1.51 0.29 1.15
N LYS A 51 1.15 0.78 -0.03
CA LYS A 51 1.32 2.19 -0.35
C LYS A 51 0.23 2.94 0.40
N LYS A 52 0.60 3.93 1.22
CA LYS A 52 -0.36 4.90 1.73
C LYS A 52 -1.06 5.49 0.49
N ALA A 53 -2.39 5.39 0.44
CA ALA A 53 -3.15 6.08 -0.59
C ALA A 53 -2.71 7.55 -0.56
N ARG A 54 -2.28 8.08 -1.70
CA ARG A 54 -1.95 9.49 -1.79
C ARG A 54 -3.26 10.23 -1.51
N GLY A 55 -3.28 11.03 -0.44
CA GLY A 55 -4.43 11.89 -0.19
C GLY A 55 -4.69 12.78 -1.41
N VAL A 56 -5.90 13.34 -1.48
CA VAL A 56 -6.25 14.32 -2.52
C VAL A 56 -5.15 15.38 -2.58
N GLU A 57 -4.75 15.76 -3.79
CA GLU A 57 -3.75 16.81 -3.98
C GLU A 57 -4.16 18.07 -3.21
N ALA A 58 -3.17 18.75 -2.60
CA ALA A 58 -3.44 19.93 -1.82
C ALA A 58 -4.10 20.99 -2.71
N LYS A 59 -5.32 21.40 -2.37
CA LYS A 59 -6.09 22.42 -3.12
C LYS A 59 -5.42 23.80 -3.12
N LEU A 60 -4.47 24.04 -2.21
CA LEU A 60 -3.71 25.27 -2.14
C LEU A 60 -2.33 25.07 -2.76
N SER A 61 -1.98 25.95 -3.70
CA SER A 61 -0.61 26.11 -4.19
C SER A 61 0.32 26.53 -3.04
N GLN A 62 1.63 26.41 -3.24
CA GLN A 62 2.61 26.84 -2.24
C GLN A 62 2.46 28.33 -1.91
N GLU A 63 2.18 29.17 -2.90
CA GLU A 63 1.96 30.60 -2.72
C GLU A 63 0.71 30.87 -1.89
N GLN A 64 -0.38 30.12 -2.14
CA GLN A 64 -1.61 30.23 -1.36
C GLN A 64 -1.41 29.79 0.10
N LYS A 65 -0.59 28.76 0.34
CA LYS A 65 -0.21 28.35 1.71
C LYS A 65 0.60 29.42 2.42
N GLN A 66 1.55 30.07 1.73
CA GLN A 66 2.31 31.18 2.30
C GLN A 66 1.42 32.38 2.61
N ARG A 67 0.47 32.71 1.72
CA ARG A 67 -0.51 33.77 1.95
C ARG A 67 -1.40 33.45 3.14
N LEU A 68 -1.91 32.22 3.23
CA LEU A 68 -2.71 31.76 4.36
C LEU A 68 -1.93 31.86 5.67
N LYS A 69 -0.66 31.44 5.67
CA LYS A 69 0.21 31.57 6.85
C LYS A 69 0.32 33.02 7.32
N ARG A 70 0.56 33.96 6.40
CA ARG A 70 0.63 35.39 6.73
C ARG A 70 -0.66 35.92 7.36
N ILE A 71 -1.81 35.52 6.83
CA ILE A 71 -3.13 35.89 7.39
C ILE A 71 -3.30 35.33 8.80
N LEU A 72 -2.92 34.07 9.01
CA LEU A 72 -3.00 33.43 10.33
C LEU A 72 -2.04 34.08 11.34
N ASP A 73 -0.81 34.41 10.92
CA ASP A 73 0.20 35.06 11.76
C ASP A 73 -0.21 36.50 12.15
N GLN A 74 -1.00 37.18 11.32
CA GLN A 74 -1.54 38.51 11.61
C GLN A 74 -2.69 38.48 12.63
N GLY A 75 -3.22 37.30 12.95
CA GLY A 75 -4.39 37.14 13.81
C GLY A 75 -5.69 37.57 13.14
N ALA A 76 -6.81 37.05 13.62
CA ALA A 76 -8.11 37.61 13.25
C ALA A 76 -8.23 38.99 13.90
N LEU A 77 -8.48 40.02 13.08
CA LEU A 77 -8.97 41.32 13.57
C LEU A 77 -10.33 41.14 14.25
#